data_AF-A0A7S3Y9G5-F1
#
_entry.id   AF-A0A7S3Y9G5-F1
#
_cell.length_a   1.000
_cell.length_b   1.000
_cell.length_c   1.000
_cell.angle_alpha   90.00
_cell.angle_beta   90.00
_cell.angle_gamma   90.00
#
_symmetry.space_group_name_H-M   'P 1'
#
loop_
_entity.id
_entity.type
_entity.pdbx_description
1 polymer ?
#
loop_
_entity_poly.entity_id
_entity_poly.type
_entity_poly.pdbx_seq_one_letter_code
_entity_poly.pdbx_strand_id
1 'polypeptide(L)'
;MGAAANTGQQNITKGVPSMSMDVKTVEYPIDLKFDYAPTKHGLHVSGVYSQSSGLDQHDIVLGANGCKLMGLAQDKMSTAFSQVLDNARKAGKKTISLQVVKGAGKALKAKESQEKKGESNLPLPPDFIKLVLWDMDNTLLATHTRGVWFSNTNELTSQVTPAFTHLVPRLLKNGYGVGVVTFSDAQVATAYSEAEGRVGKGGEDLVEPVVKAALKGDLERQGVESKTADKQAQEMVNRIYIVGALPDFRNVHTPEFRKKKMPMSKHWHIEQVKDMHESKNPSKARVENSEILFFDDSTGNVNAASKAGVNAWWVNPADAFTATDWLKAIKKLKDNGPSRSRT
;
A
#
# COMPACT_ATOMS: atom_id res chain seq x y z
N MET A 1 31.92 -39.59 -55.99
CA MET A 1 31.07 -38.38 -55.90
C MET A 1 29.71 -38.81 -55.38
N GLY A 2 29.15 -38.42 -54.24
CA GLY A 2 29.58 -37.76 -53.01
C GLY A 2 28.49 -38.12 -52.00
N ALA A 3 28.86 -38.66 -50.83
CA ALA A 3 27.94 -39.29 -49.88
C ALA A 3 27.21 -38.26 -49.00
N ALA A 4 25.92 -38.48 -48.75
CA ALA A 4 25.07 -37.64 -47.89
C ALA A 4 25.24 -38.02 -46.42
N ALA A 5 25.58 -37.04 -45.58
CA ALA A 5 25.68 -37.17 -44.14
C ALA A 5 24.32 -36.97 -43.47
N ASN A 6 23.96 -37.89 -42.58
CA ASN A 6 22.74 -37.86 -41.76
C ASN A 6 23.12 -37.38 -40.35
N THR A 7 22.72 -36.18 -39.97
CA THR A 7 23.00 -35.59 -38.65
C THR A 7 21.82 -35.86 -37.70
N GLY A 8 22.02 -36.82 -36.79
CA GLY A 8 21.11 -37.06 -35.67
C GLY A 8 21.22 -35.97 -34.60
N GLN A 9 20.12 -35.26 -34.35
CA GLN A 9 19.95 -34.42 -33.16
C GLN A 9 19.57 -35.30 -31.95
N GLN A 10 20.46 -35.39 -30.97
CA GLN A 10 20.12 -35.93 -29.64
C GLN A 10 19.49 -34.82 -28.79
N ASN A 11 18.22 -34.96 -28.46
CA ASN A 11 17.55 -34.13 -27.47
C ASN A 11 17.94 -34.60 -26.06
N ILE A 12 18.75 -33.79 -25.36
CA ILE A 12 19.02 -33.96 -23.93
C ILE A 12 17.91 -33.26 -23.15
N THR A 13 16.84 -33.98 -22.82
CA THR A 13 15.87 -33.55 -21.80
C THR A 13 16.49 -33.72 -20.42
N LYS A 14 16.98 -32.62 -19.83
CA LYS A 14 17.31 -32.57 -18.40
C LYS A 14 16.01 -32.68 -17.60
N GLY A 15 15.86 -33.77 -16.84
CA GLY A 15 14.72 -34.00 -15.96
C GLY A 15 14.62 -32.91 -14.89
N VAL A 16 13.48 -32.21 -14.87
CA VAL A 16 13.08 -31.36 -13.75
C VAL A 16 12.58 -32.29 -12.64
N PRO A 17 13.08 -32.21 -11.40
CA PRO A 17 12.58 -33.05 -10.31
C PRO A 17 11.11 -32.68 -10.04
N SER A 18 10.19 -33.62 -10.24
CA SER A 18 8.80 -33.43 -9.82
C SER A 18 8.76 -33.44 -8.29
N MET A 19 8.55 -32.28 -7.68
CA MET A 19 8.21 -32.21 -6.26
C MET A 19 6.77 -32.69 -6.08
N SER A 20 6.57 -33.90 -5.53
CA SER A 20 5.26 -34.33 -5.07
C SER A 20 4.86 -33.49 -3.85
N MET A 21 3.75 -32.76 -3.95
CA MET A 21 3.19 -32.04 -2.81
C MET A 21 2.22 -32.95 -2.05
N ASP A 22 2.49 -33.17 -0.77
CA ASP A 22 1.53 -33.80 0.13
C ASP A 22 0.40 -32.81 0.44
N VAL A 23 -0.78 -33.09 -0.10
CA VAL A 23 -2.01 -32.34 0.20
C VAL A 23 -2.79 -33.09 1.27
N LYS A 24 -2.98 -32.46 2.42
CA LYS A 24 -3.95 -32.94 3.43
C LYS A 24 -5.17 -32.03 3.40
N THR A 25 -6.32 -32.64 3.16
CA THR A 25 -7.64 -31.98 3.26
C THR A 25 -8.18 -32.20 4.66
N VAL A 26 -8.61 -31.13 5.32
CA VAL A 26 -9.33 -31.21 6.60
C VAL A 26 -10.68 -30.50 6.44
N GLU A 27 -11.75 -31.16 6.88
CA GLU A 27 -13.11 -30.62 6.84
C GLU A 27 -13.49 -30.04 8.19
N TYR A 28 -14.07 -28.83 8.18
CA TYR A 28 -14.52 -28.15 9.38
C TYR A 28 -15.99 -27.75 9.27
N PRO A 29 -16.82 -27.92 10.33
CA PRO A 29 -18.15 -27.36 10.40
C PRO A 29 -18.11 -25.82 10.51
N ILE A 30 -19.09 -25.14 9.91
CA ILE A 30 -19.11 -23.67 9.73
C ILE A 30 -19.51 -22.88 11.00
N ASP A 31 -20.07 -23.56 11.99
CA ASP A 31 -20.59 -22.97 13.24
C ASP A 31 -19.58 -22.96 14.40
N LEU A 32 -18.28 -23.04 14.10
CA LEU A 32 -17.23 -22.95 15.11
C LEU A 32 -17.03 -21.50 15.57
N LYS A 33 -17.12 -21.28 16.89
CA LYS A 33 -16.53 -20.10 17.52
C LYS A 33 -15.09 -20.43 17.89
N PHE A 34 -14.15 -19.64 17.40
CA PHE A 34 -12.72 -19.80 17.71
C PHE A 34 -12.30 -18.76 18.75
N ASP A 35 -11.70 -19.23 19.82
CA ASP A 35 -10.99 -18.41 20.79
C ASP A 35 -9.49 -18.53 20.54
N TYR A 36 -8.81 -17.37 20.54
CA TYR A 36 -7.38 -17.27 20.26
C TYR A 36 -6.65 -16.81 21.51
N ALA A 37 -5.75 -17.64 22.05
CA ALA A 37 -4.94 -17.33 23.22
C ALA A 37 -3.44 -17.42 22.91
N PRO A 38 -2.65 -16.36 23.14
CA PRO A 38 -1.20 -16.43 23.06
C PRO A 38 -0.63 -17.31 24.19
N THR A 39 0.32 -18.19 23.89
CA THR A 39 1.02 -19.01 24.89
C THR A 39 2.54 -18.88 24.74
N LYS A 40 3.29 -19.32 25.77
CA LYS A 40 4.76 -19.39 25.77
C LYS A 40 5.34 -20.21 24.60
N HIS A 41 4.53 -21.04 23.93
CA HIS A 41 4.95 -21.94 22.85
C HIS A 41 4.25 -21.68 21.50
N GLY A 42 3.41 -20.65 21.38
CA GLY A 42 2.70 -20.32 20.12
C GLY A 42 1.26 -19.85 20.32
N LEU A 43 0.48 -19.82 19.24
CA LEU A 43 -0.94 -19.48 19.26
C LEU A 43 -1.77 -20.73 19.57
N HIS A 44 -2.55 -20.70 20.65
CA HIS A 44 -3.55 -21.70 20.96
C HIS A 44 -4.88 -21.28 20.32
N VAL A 45 -5.48 -22.18 19.53
CA VAL A 45 -6.80 -21.97 18.93
C VAL A 45 -7.72 -23.04 19.50
N SER A 46 -8.66 -22.63 20.35
CA SER A 46 -9.72 -23.53 20.84
C SER A 46 -11.01 -23.22 20.12
N GLY A 47 -11.72 -24.26 19.68
CA GLY A 47 -13.05 -24.14 19.07
C GLY A 47 -14.11 -24.76 19.97
N VAL A 48 -15.21 -24.05 20.20
CA VAL A 48 -16.39 -24.64 20.85
C VAL A 48 -17.49 -24.78 19.81
N TYR A 49 -18.05 -25.99 19.69
CA TYR A 49 -19.22 -26.27 18.89
C TYR A 49 -20.36 -26.73 19.79
N SER A 50 -21.55 -26.18 19.56
CA SER A 50 -22.78 -26.52 20.26
C SER A 50 -23.65 -27.33 19.31
N GLN A 51 -23.84 -28.62 19.59
CA GLN A 51 -25.01 -29.34 19.10
C GLN A 51 -26.13 -29.20 20.13
N SER A 52 -27.36 -29.21 19.66
CA SER A 52 -28.59 -29.07 20.47
C SER A 52 -28.82 -30.18 21.51
N SER A 53 -27.81 -30.99 21.85
CA SER A 53 -27.88 -32.06 22.84
C SER A 53 -26.59 -32.29 23.65
N GLY A 54 -25.60 -31.40 23.63
CA GLY A 54 -24.38 -31.53 24.47
C GLY A 54 -23.21 -30.68 23.98
N LEU A 55 -22.43 -30.13 24.91
CA LEU A 55 -21.19 -29.38 24.63
C LEU A 55 -19.99 -30.34 24.70
N ASP A 56 -19.36 -30.62 23.56
CA ASP A 56 -18.07 -31.27 23.51
C ASP A 56 -16.99 -30.24 23.18
N GLN A 57 -15.95 -30.18 24.02
CA GLN A 57 -14.80 -29.30 23.84
C GLN A 57 -13.66 -30.09 23.19
N HIS A 58 -13.17 -29.63 22.04
CA HIS A 58 -12.04 -30.24 21.35
C HIS A 58 -10.87 -29.28 21.30
N ASP A 59 -9.72 -29.72 21.83
CA ASP A 59 -8.46 -28.99 21.75
C ASP A 59 -7.74 -29.30 20.44
N ILE A 60 -7.44 -28.27 19.64
CA ILE A 60 -6.63 -28.40 18.42
C ILE A 60 -5.23 -27.86 18.73
N VAL A 61 -4.29 -28.76 19.03
CA VAL A 61 -2.89 -28.39 19.24
C VAL A 61 -2.16 -28.33 17.89
N LEU A 62 -1.94 -27.12 17.37
CA LEU A 62 -1.07 -26.91 16.21
C LEU A 62 0.39 -26.96 16.67
N GLY A 63 1.13 -27.98 16.20
CA GLY A 63 2.53 -28.19 16.58
C GLY A 63 3.47 -27.01 16.23
N ALA A 64 4.59 -26.91 16.96
CA ALA A 64 5.52 -25.77 16.99
C ALA A 64 6.01 -25.23 15.63
N ASN A 65 5.99 -26.04 14.57
CA ASN A 65 6.38 -25.62 13.22
C ASN A 65 5.29 -24.84 12.45
N GLY A 66 4.01 -24.95 12.85
CA GLY A 66 2.92 -24.12 12.35
C GLY A 66 2.91 -22.73 12.97
N CYS A 67 3.26 -22.62 14.26
CA CYS A 67 3.21 -21.37 15.01
C CYS A 67 4.26 -20.34 14.57
N LYS A 68 5.43 -20.77 14.07
CA LYS A 68 6.51 -19.87 13.61
C LYS A 68 6.18 -19.15 12.29
N LEU A 69 5.17 -19.62 11.55
CA LEU A 69 4.68 -19.03 10.30
C LEU A 69 3.56 -18.01 10.52
N MET A 70 2.92 -17.96 11.70
CA MET A 70 1.69 -17.20 11.91
C MET A 70 1.86 -15.83 12.58
N GLY A 71 3.01 -15.54 13.20
CA GLY A 71 3.20 -14.26 13.93
C GLY A 71 3.20 -12.99 13.06
N LEU A 72 3.39 -13.08 11.74
CA LEU A 72 3.32 -11.96 10.79
C LEU A 72 2.12 -12.04 9.83
N ALA A 73 1.40 -13.16 9.84
CA ALA A 73 0.29 -13.42 8.93
C ALA A 73 -1.08 -13.41 9.64
N GLN A 74 -1.11 -13.18 10.95
CA GLN A 74 -2.29 -13.31 11.81
C GLN A 74 -3.45 -12.40 11.36
N ASP A 75 -3.17 -11.13 11.05
CA ASP A 75 -4.23 -10.16 10.68
C ASP A 75 -4.76 -10.38 9.26
N LYS A 76 -3.86 -10.69 8.30
CA LYS A 76 -4.24 -10.94 6.91
C LYS A 76 -4.93 -12.29 6.73
N MET A 77 -4.49 -13.34 7.44
CA MET A 77 -5.19 -14.62 7.45
C MET A 77 -6.52 -14.53 8.19
N SER A 78 -6.62 -13.80 9.31
CA SER A 78 -7.90 -13.61 10.02
C SER A 78 -8.95 -12.98 9.11
N THR A 79 -8.57 -11.94 8.36
CA THR A 79 -9.47 -11.27 7.41
C THR A 79 -9.86 -12.17 6.24
N ALA A 80 -8.87 -12.79 5.58
CA ALA A 80 -9.12 -13.69 4.45
C ALA A 80 -9.95 -14.93 4.86
N PHE A 81 -9.70 -15.46 6.06
CA PHE A 81 -10.42 -16.61 6.60
C PHE A 81 -11.85 -16.25 6.98
N SER A 82 -12.06 -15.08 7.60
CA SER A 82 -13.40 -14.55 7.90
C SER A 82 -14.22 -14.35 6.63
N GLN A 83 -13.61 -13.81 5.57
CA GLN A 83 -14.25 -13.66 4.26
C GLN A 83 -14.66 -15.02 3.65
N VAL A 84 -13.81 -16.04 3.76
CA VAL A 84 -14.10 -17.40 3.29
C VAL A 84 -15.25 -18.04 4.07
N LEU A 85 -15.27 -17.87 5.40
CA LEU A 85 -16.36 -18.34 6.26
C LEU A 85 -17.69 -17.65 5.91
N ASP A 86 -17.70 -16.33 5.76
CA ASP A 86 -18.90 -15.57 5.42
C ASP A 86 -19.45 -15.94 4.04
N ASN A 87 -18.58 -16.14 3.06
CA ASN A 87 -18.98 -16.60 1.73
C ASN A 87 -19.55 -18.03 1.77
N ALA A 88 -18.96 -18.92 2.56
CA ALA A 88 -19.47 -20.27 2.75
C ALA A 88 -20.85 -20.28 3.43
N ARG A 89 -21.06 -19.43 4.44
CA ARG A 89 -22.37 -19.22 5.10
C ARG A 89 -23.42 -18.71 4.13
N LYS A 90 -23.11 -17.65 3.37
CA LYS A 90 -24.03 -17.09 2.36
C LYS A 90 -24.40 -18.11 1.28
N ALA A 91 -23.49 -19.04 0.97
CA ALA A 91 -23.73 -20.12 0.02
C ALA A 91 -24.45 -21.34 0.63
N GLY A 92 -24.89 -21.28 1.89
CA GLY A 92 -25.58 -22.39 2.57
C GLY A 92 -24.72 -23.65 2.75
N LYS A 93 -23.39 -23.52 2.66
CA LYS A 93 -22.48 -24.64 2.92
C LYS A 93 -22.54 -24.98 4.40
N LYS A 94 -22.38 -26.27 4.72
CA LYS A 94 -22.32 -26.77 6.11
C LYS A 94 -20.89 -27.05 6.57
N THR A 95 -19.98 -27.26 5.61
CA THR A 95 -18.56 -27.52 5.84
C THR A 95 -17.68 -26.72 4.88
N ILE A 96 -16.44 -26.48 5.31
CA ILE A 96 -15.38 -25.93 4.46
C ILE A 96 -14.19 -26.87 4.51
N SER A 97 -13.68 -27.26 3.35
CA SER A 97 -12.47 -28.06 3.23
C SER A 97 -11.28 -27.13 3.04
N LEU A 98 -10.33 -27.17 3.98
CA LEU A 98 -9.07 -26.43 3.88
C LEU A 98 -7.98 -27.40 3.43
N GLN A 99 -7.29 -27.04 2.35
CA GLN A 99 -6.09 -27.76 1.92
C GLN A 99 -4.87 -27.08 2.52
N VAL A 100 -4.20 -27.77 3.45
CA VAL A 100 -2.93 -27.30 4.00
C VAL A 100 -1.81 -27.87 3.14
N VAL A 101 -1.28 -27.05 2.23
CA VAL A 101 -0.18 -27.45 1.34
C VAL A 101 1.14 -27.33 2.10
N LYS A 102 1.74 -28.48 2.43
CA LYS A 102 3.04 -28.53 3.10
C LYS A 102 4.12 -28.02 2.12
N GLY A 103 4.75 -26.89 2.44
CA GLY A 103 5.75 -26.25 1.59
C GLY A 103 5.32 -24.91 0.97
N ALA A 104 4.05 -24.53 1.06
CA ALA A 104 3.57 -23.23 0.59
C ALA A 104 4.33 -22.06 1.24
N GLY A 105 4.74 -22.19 2.50
CA GLY A 105 5.55 -21.18 3.20
C GLY A 105 6.93 -20.94 2.58
N LYS A 106 7.58 -21.96 1.98
CA LYS A 106 8.86 -21.76 1.26
C LYS A 106 8.62 -21.05 -0.07
N ALA A 107 7.56 -21.40 -0.80
CA ALA A 107 7.20 -20.76 -2.06
C ALA A 107 6.78 -19.28 -1.86
N LEU A 108 5.98 -19.00 -0.83
CA LEU A 108 5.60 -17.63 -0.44
C LEU A 108 6.82 -16.79 -0.05
N LYS A 109 7.70 -17.31 0.82
CA LYS A 109 8.94 -16.60 1.19
C LYS A 109 9.89 -16.38 0.01
N ALA A 110 9.97 -17.33 -0.91
CA ALA A 110 10.76 -17.17 -2.14
C ALA A 110 10.17 -16.08 -3.05
N LYS A 111 8.84 -16.04 -3.19
CA LYS A 111 8.13 -15.00 -3.95
C LYS A 111 8.30 -13.61 -3.32
N GLU A 112 8.12 -13.49 -2.00
CA GLU A 112 8.39 -12.24 -1.26
C GLU A 112 9.84 -11.79 -1.38
N SER A 113 10.80 -12.72 -1.34
CA SER A 113 12.22 -12.40 -1.50
C SER A 113 12.55 -11.94 -2.93
N GLN A 114 11.89 -12.51 -3.94
CA GLN A 114 12.03 -12.07 -5.32
C GLN A 114 11.39 -10.70 -5.58
N GLU A 115 10.20 -10.45 -5.04
CA GLU A 115 9.54 -9.14 -5.12
C GLU A 115 10.36 -8.05 -4.43
N LYS A 116 10.88 -8.31 -3.23
CA LYS A 116 11.78 -7.36 -2.52
C LYS A 116 13.05 -7.04 -3.30
N LYS A 117 13.64 -8.02 -3.99
CA LYS A 117 14.84 -7.80 -4.80
C LYS A 117 14.56 -6.99 -6.08
N GLY A 118 13.32 -7.01 -6.56
CA GLY A 118 12.87 -6.18 -7.68
C GLY A 118 12.60 -4.73 -7.27
N GLU A 119 11.96 -4.52 -6.12
CA GLU A 119 11.56 -3.18 -5.63
C GLU A 119 12.76 -2.28 -5.30
N SER A 120 13.87 -2.85 -4.82
CA SER A 120 15.09 -2.07 -4.54
C SER A 120 15.69 -1.41 -5.79
N ASN A 121 15.35 -1.90 -6.99
CA ASN A 121 15.92 -1.47 -8.27
C ASN A 121 14.97 -0.64 -9.12
N LEU A 122 13.87 -0.12 -8.56
CA LEU A 122 13.00 0.79 -9.32
C LEU A 122 13.81 2.00 -9.85
N PRO A 123 13.67 2.38 -11.13
CA PRO A 123 14.41 3.51 -11.69
C PRO A 123 13.97 4.82 -11.04
N LEU A 124 14.89 5.76 -10.85
CA LEU A 124 14.54 7.14 -10.53
C LEU A 124 13.83 7.79 -11.72
N PRO A 125 12.98 8.81 -11.49
CA PRO A 125 12.39 9.55 -12.59
C PRO A 125 13.48 10.29 -13.38
N PRO A 126 13.20 10.73 -14.63
CA PRO A 126 14.14 11.56 -15.38
C PRO A 126 14.47 12.86 -14.64
N ASP A 127 15.67 13.39 -14.86
CA ASP A 127 16.19 14.56 -14.11
C ASP A 127 15.34 15.84 -14.26
N PHE A 128 14.50 15.94 -15.28
CA PHE A 128 13.58 17.08 -15.44
C PHE A 128 12.41 17.02 -14.44
N ILE A 129 12.10 15.86 -13.86
CA ILE A 129 11.13 15.77 -12.78
C ILE A 129 11.79 16.29 -11.50
N LYS A 130 11.14 17.22 -10.82
CA LYS A 130 11.61 17.81 -9.55
C LYS A 130 10.74 17.40 -8.37
N LEU A 131 9.48 17.06 -8.62
CA LEU A 131 8.48 16.81 -7.59
C LEU A 131 7.62 15.60 -7.95
N VAL A 132 7.43 14.69 -6.99
CA VAL A 132 6.56 13.51 -7.14
C VAL A 132 5.45 13.55 -6.10
N LEU A 133 4.21 13.43 -6.56
CA LEU A 133 3.01 13.60 -5.75
C LEU A 133 2.12 12.35 -5.81
N TRP A 134 1.46 12.05 -4.69
CA TRP A 134 0.47 10.99 -4.58
C TRP A 134 -0.84 11.51 -4.00
N ASP A 135 -1.97 11.02 -4.49
CA ASP A 135 -3.19 11.01 -3.69
C ASP A 135 -3.09 10.00 -2.53
N MET A 136 -3.96 10.15 -1.53
CA MET A 136 -4.00 9.31 -0.35
C MET A 136 -4.91 8.08 -0.54
N ASP A 137 -6.22 8.29 -0.60
CA ASP A 137 -7.21 7.20 -0.62
C ASP A 137 -7.09 6.41 -1.94
N ASN A 138 -7.17 5.07 -1.86
CA ASN A 138 -7.02 4.14 -3.00
C ASN A 138 -5.77 4.35 -3.88
N THR A 139 -4.80 5.15 -3.44
CA THR A 139 -3.56 5.46 -4.16
C THR A 139 -2.37 5.13 -3.27
N LEU A 140 -2.06 5.99 -2.31
CA LEU A 140 -1.09 5.69 -1.25
C LEU A 140 -1.59 4.54 -0.37
N LEU A 141 -2.87 4.56 -0.04
CA LEU A 141 -3.56 3.59 0.80
C LEU A 141 -4.35 2.61 -0.07
N ALA A 142 -4.34 1.33 0.28
CA ALA A 142 -5.20 0.31 -0.33
C ALA A 142 -6.65 0.32 0.20
N THR A 143 -7.07 1.45 0.78
CA THR A 143 -8.40 1.65 1.32
C THR A 143 -8.81 3.12 1.17
N HIS A 144 -10.09 3.39 1.35
CA HIS A 144 -10.68 4.72 1.26
C HIS A 144 -11.15 5.18 2.64
N THR A 145 -10.56 6.27 3.14
CA THR A 145 -10.89 6.82 4.46
C THR A 145 -12.18 7.63 4.50
N ARG A 146 -12.69 8.05 3.33
CA ARG A 146 -13.92 8.88 3.21
C ARG A 146 -13.76 10.24 3.91
N GLY A 147 -12.54 10.77 3.92
CA GLY A 147 -12.24 12.07 4.51
C GLY A 147 -11.97 12.06 6.01
N VAL A 148 -12.35 11.00 6.74
CA VAL A 148 -12.18 10.90 8.20
C VAL A 148 -11.89 9.47 8.66
N TRP A 149 -10.87 9.31 9.49
CA TRP A 149 -10.52 8.04 10.12
C TRP A 149 -10.74 8.09 11.62
N PHE A 150 -11.62 7.23 12.14
CA PHE A 150 -11.95 7.15 13.58
C PHE A 150 -11.19 6.07 14.34
N SER A 151 -10.59 5.12 13.63
CA SER A 151 -9.86 4.01 14.24
C SER A 151 -8.41 4.39 14.55
N ASN A 152 -7.64 3.42 15.04
CA ASN A 152 -6.22 3.60 15.26
C ASN A 152 -5.49 3.84 13.92
N THR A 153 -4.55 4.79 13.89
CA THR A 153 -3.70 5.05 12.71
C THR A 153 -2.86 3.85 12.32
N ASN A 154 -2.52 2.97 13.27
CA ASN A 154 -1.77 1.74 13.00
C ASN A 154 -2.51 0.77 12.06
N GLU A 155 -3.84 0.71 12.14
CA GLU A 155 -4.64 -0.09 11.20
C GLU A 155 -4.46 0.44 9.78
N LEU A 156 -4.47 1.77 9.62
CA LEU A 156 -4.29 2.43 8.34
C LEU A 156 -2.85 2.35 7.82
N THR A 157 -1.85 2.33 8.72
CA THR A 157 -0.44 2.11 8.37
C THR A 157 -0.25 0.80 7.59
N SER A 158 -1.00 -0.26 7.94
CA SER A 158 -0.94 -1.54 7.22
C SER A 158 -1.46 -1.47 5.78
N GLN A 159 -2.18 -0.40 5.43
CA GLN A 159 -2.76 -0.16 4.12
C GLN A 159 -1.86 0.68 3.22
N VAL A 160 -0.77 1.27 3.75
CA VAL A 160 0.20 2.02 2.93
C VAL A 160 0.89 1.06 1.97
N THR A 161 0.94 1.43 0.70
CA THR A 161 1.50 0.59 -0.36
C THR A 161 3.01 0.35 -0.17
N PRO A 162 3.51 -0.89 -0.35
CA PRO A 162 4.94 -1.17 -0.26
C PRO A 162 5.79 -0.38 -1.27
N ALA A 163 5.25 -0.15 -2.47
CA ALA A 163 5.95 0.63 -3.50
C ALA A 163 6.27 2.06 -3.02
N PHE A 164 5.33 2.68 -2.31
CA PHE A 164 5.54 4.01 -1.73
C PHE A 164 6.64 4.00 -0.66
N THR A 165 6.58 3.08 0.31
CA THR A 165 7.58 3.04 1.41
C THR A 165 8.99 2.77 0.90
N HIS A 166 9.14 2.02 -0.19
CA HIS A 166 10.45 1.78 -0.81
C HIS A 166 10.95 2.95 -1.67
N LEU A 167 10.06 3.66 -2.39
CA LEU A 167 10.44 4.74 -3.31
C LEU A 167 10.79 6.04 -2.59
N VAL A 168 10.00 6.42 -1.58
CA VAL A 168 10.13 7.73 -0.93
C VAL A 168 11.53 7.99 -0.35
N PRO A 169 12.16 7.07 0.41
CA PRO A 169 13.51 7.28 0.91
C PRO A 169 14.52 7.52 -0.22
N ARG A 170 14.37 6.81 -1.35
CA ARG A 170 15.26 6.94 -2.52
C ARG A 170 15.05 8.27 -3.23
N LEU A 171 13.81 8.72 -3.40
CA LEU A 171 13.50 10.01 -4.01
C LEU A 171 14.08 11.16 -3.16
N LEU A 172 13.81 11.15 -1.86
CA LEU A 172 14.33 12.15 -0.93
C LEU A 172 15.86 12.16 -0.89
N LYS A 173 16.52 10.99 -0.90
CA LYS A 173 17.99 10.89 -0.94
C LYS A 173 18.59 11.49 -2.21
N ASN A 174 17.88 11.41 -3.35
CA ASN A 174 18.33 11.95 -4.63
C ASN A 174 17.83 13.39 -4.89
N GLY A 175 17.31 14.07 -3.87
CA GLY A 175 16.98 15.49 -3.93
C GLY A 175 15.64 15.84 -4.58
N TYR A 176 14.82 14.84 -4.92
CA TYR A 176 13.45 15.06 -5.40
C TYR A 176 12.56 15.55 -4.28
N GLY A 177 11.65 16.47 -4.59
CA GLY A 177 10.51 16.79 -3.74
C GLY A 177 9.52 15.62 -3.74
N VAL A 178 8.91 15.35 -2.59
CA VAL A 178 7.88 14.31 -2.42
C VAL A 178 6.69 14.94 -1.70
N GLY A 179 5.47 14.70 -2.19
CA GLY A 179 4.27 15.20 -1.52
C GLY A 179 3.07 14.26 -1.59
N VAL A 180 2.11 14.52 -0.71
CA VAL A 180 0.79 13.88 -0.66
C VAL A 180 -0.27 14.96 -0.78
N VAL A 181 -1.17 14.83 -1.75
CA VAL A 181 -2.27 15.78 -2.00
C VAL A 181 -3.60 15.07 -1.83
N THR A 182 -4.40 15.43 -0.82
CA THR A 182 -5.63 14.72 -0.49
C THR A 182 -6.83 15.66 -0.31
N PHE A 183 -8.02 15.15 -0.63
CA PHE A 183 -9.27 15.81 -0.29
C PHE A 183 -9.74 15.51 1.14
N SER A 184 -9.06 14.60 1.86
CA SER A 184 -9.27 14.43 3.29
C SER A 184 -8.82 15.69 4.02
N ASP A 185 -9.65 16.18 4.92
CA ASP A 185 -9.52 17.51 5.50
C ASP A 185 -9.66 17.45 7.02
N ALA A 186 -8.74 18.09 7.73
CA ALA A 186 -8.74 18.10 9.19
C ALA A 186 -9.98 18.79 9.78
N GLN A 187 -10.46 19.89 9.18
CA GLN A 187 -11.66 20.61 9.65
C GLN A 187 -12.92 19.77 9.45
N VAL A 188 -13.00 19.05 8.33
CA VAL A 188 -14.07 18.07 8.08
C VAL A 188 -14.05 16.99 9.16
N ALA A 189 -12.87 16.41 9.43
CA ALA A 189 -12.72 15.41 10.48
C ALA A 189 -13.11 15.94 11.87
N THR A 190 -12.75 17.18 12.22
CA THR A 190 -13.19 17.84 13.46
C THR A 190 -14.72 17.95 13.54
N ALA A 191 -15.37 18.44 12.47
CA ALA A 191 -16.82 18.58 12.44
C ALA A 191 -17.54 17.23 12.61
N TYR A 192 -17.06 16.17 11.95
CA TYR A 192 -17.57 14.82 12.16
C TYR A 192 -17.30 14.28 13.57
N SER A 193 -16.15 14.65 14.15
CA SER A 193 -15.79 14.20 15.51
C SER A 193 -16.77 14.72 16.56
N GLU A 194 -17.16 15.99 16.41
CA GLU A 194 -18.15 16.63 17.27
C GLU A 194 -19.53 15.99 17.11
N ALA A 195 -19.94 15.71 15.87
CA ALA A 195 -21.23 15.10 15.58
C ALA A 195 -21.35 13.66 16.10
N GLU A 196 -20.28 12.87 16.01
CA GLU A 196 -20.27 11.44 16.37
C GLU A 196 -19.82 11.17 17.82
N GLY A 197 -19.35 12.19 18.54
CA GLY A 197 -18.82 12.03 19.90
C GLY A 197 -17.56 11.17 19.98
N ARG A 198 -16.74 11.16 18.92
CA ARG A 198 -15.50 10.36 18.82
C ARG A 198 -14.44 11.12 18.03
N VAL A 199 -13.16 10.93 18.35
CA VAL A 199 -12.06 11.66 17.70
C VAL A 199 -11.74 11.04 16.33
N GLY A 200 -12.13 11.73 15.27
CA GLY A 200 -11.73 11.46 13.89
C GLY A 200 -10.50 12.27 13.48
N LYS A 201 -9.74 11.75 12.52
CA LYS A 201 -8.56 12.40 11.94
C LYS A 201 -8.73 12.55 10.43
N GLY A 202 -8.25 13.65 9.87
CA GLY A 202 -8.26 13.94 8.44
C GLY A 202 -7.09 14.85 8.07
N GLY A 203 -6.86 15.06 6.77
CA GLY A 203 -5.77 15.90 6.28
C GLY A 203 -4.40 15.51 6.84
N GLU A 204 -3.61 16.51 7.19
CA GLU A 204 -2.25 16.38 7.73
C GLU A 204 -2.21 15.54 9.01
N ASP A 205 -3.17 15.73 9.91
CA ASP A 205 -3.27 15.02 11.20
C ASP A 205 -3.49 13.50 11.05
N LEU A 206 -3.93 13.06 9.87
CA LEU A 206 -4.04 11.65 9.51
C LEU A 206 -2.83 11.18 8.70
N VAL A 207 -2.46 11.90 7.65
CA VAL A 207 -1.44 11.46 6.68
C VAL A 207 -0.07 11.37 7.34
N GLU A 208 0.34 12.38 8.08
CA GLU A 208 1.67 12.45 8.70
C GLU A 208 1.97 11.22 9.59
N PRO A 209 1.16 10.90 10.62
CA PRO A 209 1.46 9.77 11.50
C PRO A 209 1.40 8.42 10.76
N VAL A 210 0.53 8.27 9.76
CA VAL A 210 0.40 7.04 8.96
C VAL A 210 1.65 6.83 8.10
N VAL A 211 2.10 7.86 7.39
CA VAL A 211 3.31 7.80 6.56
C VAL A 211 4.55 7.57 7.43
N LYS A 212 4.66 8.27 8.57
CA LYS A 212 5.77 8.05 9.52
C LYS A 212 5.83 6.59 9.98
N ALA A 213 4.71 6.05 10.44
CA ALA A 213 4.65 4.68 10.95
C ALA A 213 4.98 3.66 9.84
N ALA A 214 4.53 3.90 8.60
CA ALA A 214 4.82 3.02 7.47
C ALA A 214 6.31 3.01 7.11
N LEU A 215 6.93 4.19 7.03
CA LEU A 215 8.36 4.34 6.76
C LEU A 215 9.21 3.73 7.89
N LYS A 216 8.84 3.96 9.16
CA LYS A 216 9.50 3.33 10.31
C LYS A 216 9.45 1.81 10.21
N GLY A 217 8.26 1.25 9.99
CA GLY A 217 8.09 -0.19 9.87
C GLY A 217 8.89 -0.79 8.72
N ASP A 218 9.09 -0.03 7.63
CA ASP A 218 9.95 -0.47 6.54
C ASP A 218 11.44 -0.48 6.91
N LEU A 219 11.92 0.58 7.56
CA LEU A 219 13.29 0.65 8.06
C LEU A 219 13.59 -0.48 9.07
N GLU A 220 12.67 -0.77 9.98
CA GLU A 220 12.80 -1.88 10.94
C GLU A 220 12.88 -3.24 10.21
N ARG A 221 12.09 -3.44 9.16
CA ARG A 221 12.19 -4.65 8.30
C ARG A 221 13.52 -4.77 7.57
N GLN A 222 14.19 -3.65 7.31
CA GLN A 222 15.53 -3.59 6.74
C GLN A 222 16.63 -3.78 7.81
N GLY A 223 16.28 -3.99 9.08
CA GLY A 223 17.21 -4.23 10.18
C GLY A 223 17.72 -2.97 10.87
N VAL A 224 17.10 -1.81 10.61
CA VAL A 224 17.38 -0.58 11.36
C VAL A 224 16.78 -0.70 12.76
N GLU A 225 17.55 -0.36 13.79
CA GLU A 225 17.08 -0.36 15.18
C GLU A 225 15.90 0.62 15.36
N SER A 226 14.90 0.26 16.18
CA SER A 226 13.60 0.93 16.24
C SER A 226 13.68 2.43 16.56
N LYS A 227 14.50 2.84 17.53
CA LYS A 227 14.69 4.27 17.88
C LYS A 227 15.35 5.03 16.73
N THR A 228 16.32 4.41 16.07
CA THR A 228 16.98 4.97 14.88
C THR A 228 16.00 5.08 13.70
N ALA A 229 15.17 4.05 13.49
CA ALA A 229 14.14 4.01 12.46
C ALA A 229 13.07 5.09 12.69
N ASP A 230 12.65 5.30 13.94
CA ASP A 230 11.68 6.36 14.28
C ASP A 230 12.21 7.76 13.94
N LYS A 231 13.48 8.02 14.32
CA LYS A 231 14.15 9.29 14.00
C LYS A 231 14.27 9.50 12.49
N GLN A 232 14.75 8.49 11.76
CA GLN A 232 14.89 8.57 10.31
C GLN A 232 13.54 8.75 9.61
N ALA A 233 12.50 8.03 10.04
CA ALA A 233 11.14 8.18 9.49
C ALA A 233 10.59 9.59 9.75
N GLN A 234 10.80 10.16 10.94
CA GLN A 234 10.40 11.54 11.24
C GLN A 234 11.15 12.54 10.35
N GLU A 235 12.47 12.38 10.19
CA GLU A 235 13.27 13.24 9.30
C GLU A 235 12.79 13.18 7.85
N MET A 236 12.39 12.00 7.37
CA MET A 236 11.81 11.85 6.02
C MET A 236 10.46 12.56 5.92
N VAL A 237 9.56 12.35 6.88
CA VAL A 237 8.23 12.96 6.90
C VAL A 237 8.30 14.48 6.94
N ASN A 238 9.22 15.07 7.72
CA ASN A 238 9.42 16.52 7.76
C ASN A 238 9.81 17.12 6.38
N ARG A 239 10.31 16.28 5.47
CA ARG A 239 10.69 16.62 4.09
C ARG A 239 9.61 16.27 3.06
N ILE A 240 8.53 15.61 3.46
CA ILE A 240 7.35 15.36 2.62
C ILE A 240 6.40 16.55 2.75
N TYR A 241 5.85 17.00 1.62
CA TYR A 241 4.85 18.06 1.57
C TYR A 241 3.46 17.44 1.62
N ILE A 242 2.71 17.66 2.70
CA ILE A 242 1.36 17.12 2.84
C ILE A 242 0.38 18.29 2.75
N VAL A 243 -0.60 18.19 1.86
CA VAL A 243 -1.68 19.17 1.73
C VAL A 243 -3.01 18.43 1.72
N GLY A 244 -3.78 18.57 2.79
CA GLY A 244 -5.14 18.06 2.95
C GLY A 244 -6.16 19.19 2.96
N ALA A 245 -7.06 19.22 1.98
CA ALA A 245 -8.18 20.15 2.02
C ALA A 245 -9.40 19.67 1.24
N LEU A 246 -10.59 19.90 1.77
CA LEU A 246 -11.86 19.71 1.06
C LEU A 246 -12.43 21.08 0.68
N PRO A 247 -12.24 21.56 -0.56
CA PRO A 247 -12.56 22.95 -0.88
C PRO A 247 -14.04 23.28 -0.72
N ASP A 248 -14.96 22.35 -1.00
CA ASP A 248 -16.40 22.53 -0.79
C ASP A 248 -16.71 22.88 0.67
N PHE A 249 -16.16 22.10 1.61
CA PHE A 249 -16.37 22.34 3.03
C PHE A 249 -15.75 23.68 3.45
N ARG A 250 -14.49 23.94 3.07
CA ARG A 250 -13.80 25.19 3.44
C ARG A 250 -14.46 26.44 2.86
N ASN A 251 -14.98 26.37 1.63
CA ASN A 251 -15.70 27.48 0.99
C ASN A 251 -16.97 27.87 1.75
N VAL A 252 -17.62 26.92 2.44
CA VAL A 252 -18.82 27.15 3.24
C VAL A 252 -18.47 27.59 4.66
N HIS A 253 -17.53 26.88 5.29
CA HIS A 253 -17.31 26.96 6.74
C HIS A 253 -16.16 27.89 7.14
N THR A 254 -15.20 28.19 6.26
CA THR A 254 -14.07 29.08 6.58
C THR A 254 -14.35 30.52 6.10
N PRO A 255 -14.37 31.53 6.98
CA PRO A 255 -14.71 32.91 6.61
C PRO A 255 -13.86 33.51 5.48
N GLU A 256 -12.57 33.16 5.42
CA GLU A 256 -11.64 33.60 4.37
C GLU A 256 -12.10 33.17 2.97
N PHE A 257 -12.52 31.91 2.83
CA PHE A 257 -12.90 31.33 1.54
C PHE A 257 -14.32 31.66 1.09
N ARG A 258 -15.14 32.30 1.95
CA ARG A 258 -16.44 32.86 1.54
C ARG A 258 -16.30 34.00 0.54
N LYS A 259 -15.23 34.79 0.67
CA LYS A 259 -14.96 35.95 -0.23
C LYS A 259 -14.20 35.54 -1.48
N LYS A 260 -13.25 34.60 -1.34
CA LYS A 260 -12.45 34.05 -2.44
C LYS A 260 -12.51 32.53 -2.38
N LYS A 261 -13.43 31.93 -3.12
CA LYS A 261 -13.62 30.48 -3.13
C LYS A 261 -12.32 29.78 -3.52
N MET A 262 -11.96 28.77 -2.74
CA MET A 262 -10.98 27.76 -3.11
C MET A 262 -11.45 27.04 -4.38
N PRO A 263 -10.58 26.88 -5.38
CA PRO A 263 -10.89 26.08 -6.56
C PRO A 263 -11.16 24.62 -6.19
N MET A 264 -12.23 24.04 -6.74
CA MET A 264 -12.57 22.62 -6.60
C MET A 264 -11.70 21.76 -7.51
N SER A 265 -10.41 21.66 -7.21
CA SER A 265 -9.48 20.90 -8.05
C SER A 265 -8.25 20.46 -7.27
N LYS A 266 -7.76 19.24 -7.56
CA LYS A 266 -6.42 18.80 -7.14
C LYS A 266 -5.31 19.74 -7.59
N HIS A 267 -5.53 20.48 -8.67
CA HIS A 267 -4.59 21.48 -9.15
C HIS A 267 -4.27 22.52 -8.06
N TRP A 268 -5.27 22.96 -7.28
CA TRP A 268 -5.03 23.86 -6.16
C TRP A 268 -4.09 23.24 -5.10
N HIS A 269 -4.29 21.98 -4.72
CA HIS A 269 -3.39 21.27 -3.80
C HIS A 269 -1.97 21.16 -4.35
N ILE A 270 -1.83 20.89 -5.64
CA ILE A 270 -0.52 20.83 -6.32
C ILE A 270 0.19 22.19 -6.23
N GLU A 271 -0.52 23.30 -6.47
CA GLU A 271 0.05 24.65 -6.30
C GLU A 271 0.47 24.92 -4.86
N GLN A 272 -0.32 24.50 -3.86
CA GLN A 272 0.10 24.63 -2.45
C GLN A 272 1.38 23.83 -2.16
N VAL A 273 1.52 22.61 -2.70
CA VAL A 273 2.76 21.84 -2.55
C VAL A 273 3.94 22.55 -3.23
N LYS A 274 3.74 23.17 -4.40
CA LYS A 274 4.79 23.95 -5.08
C LYS A 274 5.24 25.13 -4.20
N ASP A 275 4.31 25.88 -3.62
CA ASP A 275 4.61 27.01 -2.74
C ASP A 275 5.35 26.55 -1.45
N MET A 276 4.96 25.41 -0.87
CA MET A 276 5.69 24.79 0.24
C MET A 276 7.09 24.33 -0.16
N HIS A 277 7.26 23.79 -1.38
CA HIS A 277 8.55 23.36 -1.88
C HIS A 277 9.50 24.55 -2.09
N GLU A 278 9.00 25.62 -2.71
CA GLU A 278 9.75 26.86 -2.96
C GLU A 278 10.15 27.55 -1.65
N SER A 279 9.22 27.68 -0.69
CA SER A 279 9.53 28.28 0.62
C SER A 279 10.57 27.49 1.42
N LYS A 280 10.57 26.15 1.35
CA LYS A 280 11.62 25.32 1.98
C LYS A 280 12.94 25.29 1.19
N ASN A 281 12.95 25.72 -0.07
CA ASN A 281 14.12 25.67 -0.96
C ASN A 281 14.27 26.96 -1.80
N PRO A 282 14.42 28.14 -1.17
CA PRO A 282 14.35 29.43 -1.89
C PRO A 282 15.47 29.65 -2.91
N SER A 283 16.55 28.86 -2.86
CA SER A 283 17.64 28.90 -3.84
C SER A 283 17.37 28.06 -5.10
N LYS A 284 16.30 27.25 -5.12
CA LYS A 284 15.91 26.45 -6.27
C LYS A 284 14.92 27.23 -7.13
N ALA A 285 14.99 27.01 -8.45
CA ALA A 285 13.96 27.49 -9.35
C ALA A 285 12.58 26.94 -8.94
N ARG A 286 11.53 27.72 -9.17
CA ARG A 286 10.15 27.29 -9.01
C ARG A 286 9.90 26.06 -9.88
N VAL A 287 9.21 25.07 -9.30
CA VAL A 287 8.89 23.82 -10.01
C VAL A 287 7.78 24.12 -11.01
N GLU A 288 8.00 23.82 -12.29
CA GLU A 288 6.98 23.95 -13.33
C GLU A 288 6.06 22.72 -13.37
N ASN A 289 4.84 22.86 -13.90
CA ASN A 289 3.88 21.74 -13.93
C ASN A 289 4.42 20.53 -14.70
N SER A 290 5.16 20.76 -15.78
CA SER A 290 5.83 19.70 -16.57
C SER A 290 6.94 18.96 -15.82
N GLU A 291 7.40 19.49 -14.68
CA GLU A 291 8.41 18.88 -13.81
C GLU A 291 7.79 18.06 -12.67
N ILE A 292 6.47 17.90 -12.66
CA ILE A 292 5.72 17.17 -11.64
C ILE A 292 5.25 15.83 -12.19
N LEU A 293 5.45 14.76 -11.41
CA LEU A 293 4.85 13.45 -11.62
C LEU A 293 3.79 13.21 -10.54
N PHE A 294 2.54 12.94 -10.93
CA PHE A 294 1.41 12.82 -10.02
C PHE A 294 0.66 11.48 -10.20
N PHE A 295 0.34 10.80 -9.11
CA PHE A 295 -0.44 9.56 -9.08
C PHE A 295 -1.77 9.76 -8.34
N ASP A 296 -2.88 9.31 -8.93
CA ASP A 296 -4.24 9.47 -8.39
C ASP A 296 -5.16 8.37 -8.95
N ASP A 297 -6.12 7.89 -8.16
CA ASP A 297 -7.05 6.83 -8.55
C ASP A 297 -8.29 7.37 -9.29
N SER A 298 -8.56 8.67 -9.21
CA SER A 298 -9.64 9.33 -9.92
C SER A 298 -9.20 9.78 -11.30
N THR A 299 -9.81 9.20 -12.34
CA THR A 299 -9.59 9.62 -13.73
C THR A 299 -9.91 11.11 -13.94
N GLY A 300 -10.86 11.67 -13.20
CA GLY A 300 -11.19 13.10 -13.24
C GLY A 300 -10.02 13.97 -12.78
N ASN A 301 -9.39 13.61 -11.66
CA ASN A 301 -8.21 14.30 -11.13
C ASN A 301 -7.01 14.18 -12.07
N VAL A 302 -6.74 12.97 -12.58
CA VAL A 302 -5.65 12.70 -13.53
C VAL A 302 -5.81 13.53 -14.80
N ASN A 303 -7.03 13.58 -15.36
CA ASN A 303 -7.32 14.36 -16.56
C ASN A 303 -7.18 15.87 -16.30
N ALA A 304 -7.67 16.36 -15.16
CA ALA A 304 -7.54 17.77 -14.80
C ALA A 304 -6.07 18.18 -14.62
N ALA A 305 -5.27 17.38 -13.92
CA ALA A 305 -3.84 17.61 -13.74
C ALA A 305 -3.08 17.55 -15.08
N SER A 306 -3.40 16.57 -15.93
CA SER A 306 -2.80 16.46 -17.27
C SER A 306 -3.10 17.68 -18.15
N LYS A 307 -4.33 18.21 -18.12
CA LYS A 307 -4.71 19.45 -18.83
C LYS A 307 -3.94 20.67 -18.33
N ALA A 308 -3.52 20.67 -17.06
CA ALA A 308 -2.68 21.70 -16.48
C ALA A 308 -1.17 21.51 -16.77
N GLY A 309 -0.80 20.51 -17.59
CA GLY A 309 0.60 20.23 -17.95
C GLY A 309 1.36 19.36 -16.96
N VAL A 310 0.69 18.79 -15.95
CA VAL A 310 1.31 17.85 -15.00
C VAL A 310 1.42 16.46 -15.62
N ASN A 311 2.52 15.76 -15.38
CA ASN A 311 2.63 14.35 -15.78
C ASN A 311 1.82 13.48 -14.81
N ALA A 312 0.53 13.36 -15.06
CA ALA A 312 -0.36 12.58 -14.20
C ALA A 312 -0.51 11.13 -14.69
N TRP A 313 -0.64 10.21 -13.73
CA TRP A 313 -0.77 8.79 -13.96
C TRP A 313 -1.95 8.24 -13.16
N TRP A 314 -2.84 7.52 -13.85
CA TRP A 314 -3.98 6.88 -13.21
C TRP A 314 -3.54 5.59 -12.51
N VAL A 315 -3.94 5.47 -11.25
CA VAL A 315 -3.74 4.29 -10.41
C VAL A 315 -5.04 3.50 -10.36
N ASN A 316 -4.98 2.17 -10.48
CA ASN A 316 -6.17 1.35 -10.32
C ASN A 316 -6.58 1.33 -8.83
N PRO A 317 -7.77 1.84 -8.45
CA PRO A 317 -8.17 1.87 -7.03
C PRO A 317 -8.26 0.49 -6.39
N ALA A 318 -8.44 -0.58 -7.17
CA ALA A 318 -8.49 -1.95 -6.64
C ALA A 318 -7.12 -2.47 -6.19
N ASP A 319 -6.04 -1.98 -6.81
CA ASP A 319 -4.67 -2.43 -6.56
C ASP A 319 -3.87 -1.40 -5.74
N ALA A 320 -4.37 -0.17 -5.65
CA ALA A 320 -3.64 1.01 -5.20
C ALA A 320 -2.32 1.20 -5.96
N PHE A 321 -1.44 2.08 -5.47
CA PHE A 321 -0.18 2.37 -6.14
C PHE A 321 0.80 1.18 -6.07
N THR A 322 1.23 0.70 -7.24
CA THR A 322 2.16 -0.43 -7.35
C THR A 322 3.49 -0.05 -7.99
N ALA A 323 4.49 -0.93 -7.85
CA ALA A 323 5.74 -0.84 -8.58
C ALA A 323 5.54 -0.86 -10.12
N THR A 324 4.49 -1.52 -10.60
CA THR A 324 4.15 -1.57 -12.02
C THR A 324 3.69 -0.20 -12.53
N ASP A 325 2.89 0.52 -11.75
CA ASP A 325 2.45 1.88 -12.10
C ASP A 325 3.64 2.82 -12.21
N TRP A 326 4.57 2.74 -11.25
CA TRP A 326 5.83 3.46 -11.28
C TRP A 326 6.62 3.18 -12.56
N LEU A 327 6.87 1.90 -12.87
CA LEU A 327 7.67 1.51 -14.04
C LEU A 327 7.05 2.00 -15.35
N LYS A 328 5.72 1.91 -15.49
CA LYS A 328 5.00 2.40 -16.68
C LYS A 328 5.09 3.92 -16.79
N ALA A 329 4.91 4.64 -15.68
CA ALA A 329 5.04 6.10 -15.64
C ALA A 329 6.44 6.56 -16.03
N ILE A 330 7.48 5.97 -15.44
CA ILE A 330 8.88 6.31 -15.75
C ILE A 330 9.21 5.98 -17.21
N LYS A 331 8.73 4.85 -17.75
CA LYS A 331 8.91 4.53 -19.16
C LYS A 331 8.28 5.60 -20.06
N LYS A 332 7.02 5.97 -19.81
CA LYS A 332 6.32 7.01 -20.58
C LYS A 332 7.05 8.36 -20.55
N LEU A 333 7.56 8.75 -19.38
CA LEU A 333 8.34 10.00 -19.22
C LEU A 333 9.66 9.98 -19.99
N LYS A 334 10.31 8.82 -20.11
CA LYS A 334 11.54 8.67 -20.90
C LYS A 334 11.25 8.72 -22.39
N ASP A 335 10.17 8.09 -22.82
CA ASP A 335 9.75 8.04 -24.23
C ASP A 335 9.27 9.42 -24.72
N ASN A 336 8.63 10.22 -23.85
CA ASN A 336 8.05 11.52 -24.18
C ASN A 336 8.84 12.72 -23.62
N GLY A 337 10.00 12.48 -23.00
CA GLY A 337 10.81 13.53 -22.38
C GLY A 337 11.15 14.61 -23.42
N PRO A 338 11.39 15.87 -22.99
CA PRO A 338 11.74 16.94 -23.90
C PRO A 338 12.84 16.42 -24.81
N SER A 339 12.53 16.35 -26.12
CA SER A 339 13.50 16.01 -27.15
C SER A 339 14.70 16.89 -26.84
N ARG A 340 15.80 16.29 -26.34
CA ARG A 340 17.02 17.02 -26.07
C ARG A 340 17.39 17.65 -27.40
N SER A 341 17.03 18.92 -27.58
CA SER A 341 17.46 19.69 -28.72
C SER A 341 18.96 19.53 -28.69
N ARG A 342 19.51 18.83 -29.70
CA ARG A 342 20.94 18.60 -29.81
C ARG A 342 21.58 19.98 -29.92
N THR A 343 21.97 20.53 -28.79
CA THR A 343 22.81 21.71 -28.67
C THR A 343 24.25 21.32 -28.93
#